data_AF-A0A8J5V0D3-F1
#
_entry.id   AF-A0A8J5V0D3-F1
#
_cell.length_a   1.000
_cell.length_b   1.000
_cell.length_c   1.000
_cell.angle_alpha   90.00
_cell.angle_beta   90.00
_cell.angle_gamma   90.00
#
_symmetry.space_group_name_H-M   'P 1'
#
loop_
_entity.id
_entity.type
_entity.pdbx_description
1 polymer ?
#
loop_
_entity_poly.entity_id
_entity_poly.type
_entity_poly.pdbx_seq_one_letter_code
_entity_poly.pdbx_strand_id
1 'polypeptide(L)'
;MNNGKYTAYSYHAKFIEISVGINHNVDELLVGVLHQIRLKRKSFNHATAGDTEKILKSNHWYKSKSMMRASVKAHRVLTWLFKKEDNKFKNCENLHVL
;
A
#
# COMPACT_ATOMS: atom_id res chain seq x y z
N MET A 1 -0.67 20.23 -0.45
CA MET A 1 -1.23 19.49 -1.59
C MET A 1 -0.04 19.20 -2.50
N ASN A 2 0.51 17.99 -2.69
CA ASN A 2 -0.06 16.65 -2.75
C ASN A 2 1.07 15.64 -2.48
N ASN A 3 1.26 15.18 -1.23
CA ASN A 3 2.24 14.10 -1.02
C ASN A 3 1.55 12.77 -1.39
N GLY A 4 1.58 12.42 -2.68
CA GLY A 4 0.92 11.21 -3.20
C GLY A 4 1.32 9.95 -2.45
N LYS A 5 2.59 9.88 -2.03
CA LYS A 5 3.15 8.86 -1.13
C LYS A 5 2.40 8.73 0.19
N TYR A 6 2.08 9.85 0.84
CA TYR A 6 1.36 9.86 2.11
C TYR A 6 -0.10 9.39 1.95
N THR A 7 -0.74 9.77 0.85
CA THR A 7 -2.09 9.31 0.53
C THR A 7 -2.09 7.80 0.31
N ALA A 8 -1.18 7.30 -0.54
CA ALA A 8 -1.05 5.87 -0.78
C ALA A 8 -0.74 5.10 0.51
N TYR A 9 0.17 5.60 1.34
CA TYR A 9 0.46 5.04 2.66
C TYR A 9 -0.79 4.95 3.56
N SER A 10 -1.58 6.02 3.64
CA SER A 10 -2.80 6.07 4.46
C SER A 10 -3.88 5.09 4.01
N TYR A 11 -3.89 4.75 2.71
CA TYR A 11 -4.82 3.80 2.11
C TYR A 11 -4.22 2.40 1.88
N HIS A 12 -2.99 2.13 2.37
CA HIS A 12 -2.26 0.89 2.11
C HIS A 12 -2.20 0.53 0.61
N ALA A 13 -2.06 1.54 -0.23
CA ALA A 13 -1.92 1.43 -1.67
C ALA A 13 -0.45 1.54 -2.10
N LYS A 14 -0.16 1.01 -3.28
CA LYS A 14 1.11 1.25 -3.96
C LYS A 14 1.08 2.61 -4.65
N PHE A 15 2.25 3.21 -4.82
CA PHE A 15 2.46 4.54 -5.38
C PHE A 15 3.62 4.51 -6.36
N ILE A 16 3.41 5.13 -7.51
CA ILE A 16 4.45 5.40 -8.51
C ILE A 16 4.09 6.70 -9.22
N GLU A 17 5.06 7.59 -9.37
CA GLU A 17 4.89 8.82 -10.17
C GLU A 17 5.17 8.49 -11.63
N ILE A 18 4.32 9.01 -12.53
CA ILE A 18 4.42 8.73 -13.96
C ILE A 18 4.30 10.02 -14.77
N SER A 19 4.87 10.01 -15.97
CA SER A 19 4.59 11.04 -16.97
C SER A 19 4.57 10.42 -18.37
N VAL A 20 3.39 10.40 -18.99
CA VAL A 20 3.19 9.81 -20.32
C VAL A 20 3.91 10.61 -21.40
N GLY A 21 3.94 11.95 -21.28
CA GLY A 21 4.53 12.84 -22.29
C GLY A 21 6.05 12.67 -22.46
N ILE A 22 6.73 12.11 -21.46
CA ILE A 22 8.17 11.79 -21.50
C ILE A 22 8.45 10.29 -21.31
N ASN A 23 7.41 9.44 -21.40
CA ASN A 23 7.48 8.00 -21.16
C ASN A 23 8.15 7.60 -19.83
N HIS A 24 7.94 8.37 -18.77
CA HIS A 24 8.50 8.09 -17.44
C HIS A 24 7.61 7.09 -16.68
N ASN A 25 8.20 5.96 -16.28
CA ASN A 25 7.60 4.90 -15.43
C ASN A 25 6.33 4.24 -16.00
N VAL A 26 6.04 4.39 -17.30
CA VAL A 26 4.86 3.79 -17.93
C VAL A 26 4.95 2.26 -17.90
N ASP A 27 6.08 1.71 -18.36
CA ASP A 27 6.31 0.27 -18.36
C ASP A 27 6.39 -0.30 -16.94
N GLU A 28 7.07 0.40 -16.03
CA GLU A 28 7.16 0.03 -14.61
C GLU A 28 5.79 -0.03 -13.92
N LEU A 29 4.89 0.91 -14.24
CA LEU A 29 3.52 0.86 -13.74
C LEU A 29 2.78 -0.38 -14.25
N LEU A 30 2.87 -0.68 -15.56
CA LEU A 30 2.17 -1.81 -16.17
C LEU A 30 2.67 -3.16 -15.63
N VAL A 31 4.00 -3.34 -15.58
CA VAL A 31 4.63 -4.53 -15.02
C VAL A 31 4.29 -4.67 -13.53
N GLY A 32 4.38 -3.57 -12.78
CA GLY A 32 4.11 -3.55 -11.35
C GLY A 32 2.66 -3.86 -10.99
N VAL A 33 1.68 -3.35 -11.74
CA VAL A 33 0.25 -3.68 -11.55
C VAL A 33 0.00 -5.17 -11.80
N LEU A 34 0.53 -5.71 -12.90
CA LEU A 34 0.41 -7.14 -13.21
C LEU A 34 1.04 -8.01 -12.10
N HIS A 35 2.20 -7.60 -11.60
CA HIS A 35 2.88 -8.30 -10.51
C HIS A 35 2.07 -8.26 -9.20
N GLN A 36 1.50 -7.11 -8.83
CA GLN A 36 0.62 -6.99 -7.65
C GLN A 36 -0.61 -7.88 -7.76
N ILE A 37 -1.24 -7.97 -8.93
CA ILE A 37 -2.37 -8.89 -9.17
C ILE A 37 -1.93 -10.34 -8.93
N ARG A 38 -0.78 -10.74 -9.47
CA ARG A 38 -0.23 -12.10 -9.30
C ARG A 38 0.12 -12.39 -7.84
N LEU A 39 0.75 -11.46 -7.12
CA LEU A 39 1.08 -11.61 -5.70
C LEU A 39 -0.17 -11.80 -4.85
N LYS A 40 -1.19 -10.93 -5.02
CA LYS A 40 -2.45 -11.03 -4.28
C LYS A 40 -3.17 -12.35 -4.56
N ARG A 41 -3.15 -12.84 -5.81
CA ARG A 41 -3.71 -14.15 -6.16
C ARG A 41 -2.96 -15.29 -5.47
N LYS A 42 -1.62 -15.28 -5.47
CA LYS A 42 -0.80 -16.29 -4.78
C LYS A 42 -1.08 -16.31 -3.28
N SER A 43 -1.16 -15.14 -2.65
CA SER A 43 -1.50 -15.02 -1.23
C SER A 43 -2.91 -15.54 -0.91
N PHE A 44 -3.88 -15.29 -1.79
CA PHE A 44 -5.23 -15.84 -1.64
C PHE A 44 -5.24 -17.38 -1.77
N ASN A 45 -4.61 -17.93 -2.81
CA ASN A 45 -4.56 -19.38 -3.03
C ASN A 45 -3.82 -20.13 -1.92
N HIS A 46 -2.77 -19.53 -1.34
CA HIS A 46 -2.07 -20.11 -0.19
C HIS A 46 -2.91 -20.02 1.09
N ALA A 47 -3.79 -19.02 1.23
CA ALA A 47 -4.70 -18.93 2.37
C ALA A 47 -5.84 -19.96 2.29
N THR A 48 -6.31 -20.30 1.08
CA THR A 48 -7.36 -21.33 0.89
C THR A 48 -6.87 -22.76 1.12
N ALA A 49 -5.56 -23.01 1.08
CA ALA A 49 -4.99 -24.34 1.29
C ALA A 49 -4.74 -24.69 2.77
N GLY A 50 -4.92 -23.75 3.71
CA GLY A 50 -4.54 -24.04 5.10
C GLY A 50 -4.99 -23.09 6.22
N ASP A 51 -5.97 -22.19 6.05
CA ASP A 51 -6.78 -21.67 7.17
C ASP A 51 -7.73 -20.55 6.68
N THR A 52 -9.03 -20.82 6.75
CA THR A 52 -10.14 -19.95 6.34
C THR A 52 -10.22 -18.63 7.12
N GLU A 53 -9.42 -18.45 8.18
CA GLU A 53 -9.48 -17.31 9.10
C GLU A 53 -8.74 -16.06 8.59
N LYS A 54 -7.69 -16.19 7.76
CA LYS A 54 -6.91 -15.04 7.25
C LYS A 54 -7.61 -14.29 6.11
N ILE A 55 -8.49 -14.96 5.35
CA ILE A 55 -9.22 -14.35 4.21
C ILE A 55 -10.27 -13.34 4.70
N LEU A 56 -10.87 -13.57 5.88
CA LEU A 56 -11.81 -12.62 6.48
C LEU A 56 -11.12 -11.31 6.90
N LYS A 57 -9.86 -11.37 7.37
CA LYS A 57 -9.10 -10.19 7.82
C LYS A 57 -8.67 -9.29 6.65
N SER A 58 -8.37 -9.87 5.49
CA SER A 58 -8.05 -9.12 4.25
C SER A 58 -9.28 -8.49 3.59
N ASN A 59 -10.47 -9.04 3.80
CA ASN A 59 -11.73 -8.49 3.26
C ASN A 59 -12.47 -7.57 4.27
N HIS A 60 -12.05 -7.48 5.53
CA HIS A 60 -12.68 -6.60 6.52
C HIS A 60 -12.27 -5.11 6.36
N TRP A 61 -11.13 -4.82 5.75
CA TRP A 61 -10.52 -3.48 5.81
C TRP A 61 -11.30 -2.37 5.08
N TYR A 62 -12.20 -2.71 4.15
CA TYR A 62 -13.01 -1.70 3.46
C TYR A 62 -14.23 -1.21 4.28
N LYS A 63 -14.58 -1.86 5.40
CA LYS A 63 -15.77 -1.50 6.20
C LYS A 63 -15.54 -0.58 7.41
N SER A 64 -14.30 -0.33 7.84
CA SER A 64 -14.04 0.53 9.02
C SER A 64 -13.61 1.96 8.65
N LYS A 65 -14.54 2.75 8.07
CA LYS A 65 -14.30 4.17 7.76
C LYS A 65 -14.22 5.08 9.01
N SER A 66 -14.66 4.63 10.19
CA SER A 66 -14.82 5.47 11.38
C SER A 66 -13.64 5.46 12.36
N MET A 67 -12.89 4.36 12.49
CA MET A 67 -11.78 4.29 13.48
C MET A 67 -10.42 4.76 12.93
N MET A 68 -10.26 4.83 11.60
CA MET A 68 -8.98 5.17 10.97
C MET A 68 -8.61 6.66 11.09
N ARG A 69 -9.55 7.55 11.43
CA ARG A 69 -9.27 9.00 11.53
C ARG A 69 -8.60 9.41 12.85
N ALA A 70 -8.83 8.66 13.93
CA ALA A 70 -8.28 8.99 15.26
C ALA A 70 -6.79 8.63 15.39
N SER A 71 -6.35 7.54 14.75
CA SER A 71 -4.96 7.04 14.82
C SER A 71 -3.95 7.89 14.04
N VAL A 72 -4.39 8.59 12.99
CA VAL A 72 -3.53 9.40 12.11
C VAL A 72 -2.89 10.60 12.83
N LYS A 73 -3.59 11.21 13.81
CA LYS A 73 -3.02 12.34 14.59
C LYS A 73 -1.93 11.88 15.56
N ALA A 74 -2.10 10.75 16.24
CA ALA A 74 -1.12 10.21 17.18
C ALA A 74 0.16 9.70 16.46
N HIS A 75 0.00 9.09 15.29
CA HIS A 75 1.13 8.67 14.44
C HIS A 75 2.02 9.83 14.00
N ARG A 76 1.48 11.05 13.93
CA ARG A 76 2.22 12.26 13.52
C ARG A 76 3.20 12.72 14.60
N VAL A 77 2.87 12.55 15.88
CA VAL A 77 3.74 12.91 17.02
C VAL A 77 4.87 11.91 17.18
N LEU A 78 4.59 10.61 17.04
CA LEU A 78 5.62 9.55 17.00
C LEU A 78 6.53 9.69 15.77
N THR A 79 5.99 10.13 14.63
CA THR A 79 6.77 10.37 13.41
C THR A 79 7.73 11.54 13.53
N TRP A 80 7.37 12.60 14.25
CA TRP A 80 8.23 13.76 14.50
C TRP A 80 9.38 13.43 15.47
N LEU A 81 9.12 12.61 16.49
CA LEU A 81 10.15 12.15 17.45
C LEU A 81 11.15 11.16 16.82
N PHE A 82 10.73 10.35 15.86
CA PHE A 82 11.59 9.41 15.13
C PHE A 82 11.82 9.88 13.69
N LYS A 83 12.83 10.73 13.52
CA LYS A 83 13.38 11.25 12.25
C LYS A 83 13.93 10.13 11.34
N LYS A 84 13.03 9.28 10.82
CA LYS A 84 13.30 8.23 9.83
C LYS A 84 12.21 8.33 8.76
N GLU A 85 12.28 9.40 7.97
CA GLU A 85 11.17 9.83 7.10
C GLU A 85 11.06 8.98 5.82
N ASP A 86 12.17 8.43 5.33
CA ASP A 86 12.18 7.77 4.01
C ASP A 86 11.77 6.29 4.06
N ASN A 87 11.98 5.62 5.20
CA ASN A 87 11.70 4.19 5.31
C ASN A 87 10.19 3.87 5.36
N LYS A 88 9.36 4.88 5.63
CA LYS A 88 7.90 4.73 5.85
C LYS A 88 7.14 4.47 4.55
N PHE A 89 7.67 4.93 3.42
CA PHE A 89 7.02 4.82 2.11
C PHE A 89 7.57 3.68 1.25
N LYS A 90 8.66 3.02 1.67
CA LYS A 90 9.32 1.97 0.88
C LYS A 90 8.41 0.83 0.44
N ASN A 91 7.44 0.45 1.27
CA ASN A 91 6.46 -0.56 0.87
C ASN A 91 5.51 -0.03 -0.22
N CYS A 92 5.05 1.22 -0.10
CA CYS A 92 4.17 1.84 -1.08
C CYS A 92 4.87 2.02 -2.43
N GLU A 93 6.17 2.29 -2.44
CA GLU A 93 6.95 2.51 -3.68
C GLU A 93 7.43 1.20 -4.33
N ASN A 94 7.41 0.08 -3.59
CA ASN A 94 7.83 -1.21 -4.13
C ASN A 94 6.61 -2.02 -4.62
N LEU A 95 6.39 -1.98 -5.94
CA LEU A 95 5.32 -2.73 -6.63
C LEU A 95 5.63 -4.23 -6.73
N HIS A 96 6.81 -4.69 -6.31
CA HIS A 96 7.23 -6.09 -6.41
C HIS A 96 7.01 -6.90 -5.13
N VAL A 97 6.53 -6.27 -4.06
CA VAL A 97 6.23 -6.89 -2.76
C VAL A 97 4.83 -6.52 -2.28
N LEU A 98 4.23 -7.32 -1.41
CA LEU A 98 2.95 -6.97 -0.75
C LEU A 98 3.17 -5.93 0.33
#